data_AF-A0A0D7ENB8-F1
#
_entry.id   AF-A0A0D7ENB8-F1
#
_cell.length_a   1.000
_cell.length_b   1.000
_cell.length_c   1.000
_cell.angle_alpha   90.00
_cell.angle_beta   90.00
_cell.angle_gamma   90.00
#
_symmetry.space_group_name_H-M   'P 1'
#
loop_
_entity.id
_entity.type
_entity.pdbx_description
1 polymer ?
#
loop_
_entity_poly.entity_id
_entity_poly.type
_entity_poly.pdbx_seq_one_letter_code
_entity_poly.pdbx_strand_id
1 'polypeptide(L)'
;PTPPVDADRIPVTEAHRRGVFDPMTGSFLRVPGTADPISADACRASTPIFDGRMRYDLKFEFKRIETVKAEKGYHGPAVVCALYFAPISGYIADRTAIKYLIRQRDMEVWLVPIAGTRVLVPFKIKIPTPLGNAVLEATQFNTQASPAVPKATAKTQ
;
A
#
# COMPACT_ATOMS: atom_id res chain seq x y z
N PRO A 1 -22.18 -12.19 -20.49
CA PRO A 1 -23.16 -11.53 -19.59
C PRO A 1 -22.45 -10.76 -18.48
N THR A 2 -22.58 -9.43 -18.47
CA THR A 2 -22.16 -8.62 -17.31
C THR A 2 -23.04 -8.99 -16.11
N PRO A 3 -22.47 -9.29 -14.93
CA PRO A 3 -23.25 -9.58 -13.73
C PRO A 3 -24.24 -8.45 -13.43
N PRO A 4 -25.45 -8.74 -12.90
CA PRO A 4 -26.39 -7.71 -12.50
C PRO A 4 -25.72 -6.75 -11.51
N VAL A 5 -25.88 -5.44 -11.76
CA VAL A 5 -25.43 -4.43 -10.80
C VAL A 5 -26.39 -4.49 -9.62
N ASP A 6 -25.88 -4.93 -8.47
CA ASP A 6 -26.59 -4.87 -7.19
C ASP A 6 -27.04 -3.42 -6.92
N ALA A 7 -28.34 -3.21 -6.71
CA ALA A 7 -28.94 -1.89 -6.59
C ALA A 7 -28.42 -1.10 -5.36
N ASP A 8 -28.01 -1.81 -4.31
CA ASP A 8 -27.51 -1.20 -3.07
C ASP A 8 -26.03 -0.80 -3.17
N ARG A 9 -25.41 -1.06 -4.33
CA ARG A 9 -24.02 -0.72 -4.57
C ARG A 9 -23.89 0.74 -4.99
N ILE A 10 -23.03 1.45 -4.27
CA ILE A 10 -22.65 2.82 -4.63
C ILE A 10 -22.02 2.81 -6.03
N PRO A 11 -22.56 3.55 -7.01
CA PRO A 11 -22.07 3.54 -8.39
C PRO A 11 -20.62 4.00 -8.50
N VAL A 12 -19.85 3.33 -9.37
CA VAL A 12 -18.49 3.77 -9.75
C VAL A 12 -18.60 4.68 -10.96
N THR A 13 -18.10 5.91 -10.85
CA THR A 13 -18.06 6.87 -11.96
C THR A 13 -16.74 6.74 -12.73
N GLU A 14 -16.68 7.27 -13.96
CA GLU A 14 -15.42 7.34 -14.71
C GLU A 14 -14.36 8.20 -14.02
N ALA A 15 -14.77 9.20 -13.24
CA ALA A 15 -13.85 9.99 -12.42
C ALA A 15 -13.16 9.12 -11.34
N HIS A 16 -13.86 8.13 -10.79
CA HIS A 16 -13.30 7.21 -9.80
C HIS A 16 -12.22 6.26 -10.37
N ARG A 17 -12.10 6.16 -11.70
CA ARG A 17 -11.13 5.28 -12.38
C ARG A 17 -9.84 5.99 -12.78
N ARG A 18 -9.73 7.31 -12.56
CA ARG A 18 -8.59 8.13 -13.01
C ARG A 18 -7.63 8.40 -11.85
N GLY A 19 -6.32 8.33 -12.11
CA GLY A 19 -5.29 8.63 -11.12
C GLY A 19 -5.29 7.65 -9.93
N VAL A 20 -5.65 6.40 -10.19
CA VAL A 20 -5.76 5.33 -9.18
C VAL A 20 -4.78 4.21 -9.50
N PHE A 21 -4.43 3.44 -8.47
CA PHE A 21 -3.61 2.24 -8.61
C PHE A 21 -4.46 0.99 -8.40
N ASP A 22 -4.05 -0.14 -8.97
CA ASP A 22 -4.55 -1.44 -8.53
C ASP A 22 -3.97 -1.79 -7.14
N PRO A 23 -4.58 -2.71 -6.38
CA PRO A 23 -4.14 -3.04 -5.02
C PRO A 23 -2.68 -3.50 -4.92
N MET A 24 -2.15 -4.19 -5.94
CA MET A 24 -0.76 -4.63 -5.91
C MET A 24 0.18 -3.45 -6.15
N THR A 25 -0.06 -2.64 -7.19
CA THR A 25 0.78 -1.46 -7.46
C THR A 25 0.72 -0.45 -6.33
N GLY A 26 -0.47 -0.22 -5.76
CA GLY A 26 -0.66 0.73 -4.67
C GLY A 26 -0.03 0.31 -3.35
N SER A 27 0.43 -0.94 -3.24
CA SER A 27 1.22 -1.38 -2.10
C SER A 27 2.66 -0.84 -2.11
N PHE A 28 3.15 -0.38 -3.27
CA PHE A 28 4.46 0.23 -3.42
C PHE A 28 4.36 1.73 -3.10
N LEU A 29 5.08 2.16 -2.06
CA LEU A 29 5.01 3.51 -1.56
C LEU A 29 6.27 4.30 -1.92
N ARG A 30 6.13 5.24 -2.85
CA ARG A 30 7.22 6.15 -3.22
C ARG A 30 7.33 7.27 -2.20
N VAL A 31 8.48 7.38 -1.54
CA VAL A 31 8.77 8.48 -0.61
C VAL A 31 9.39 9.66 -1.36
N PRO A 32 8.76 10.86 -1.36
CA PRO A 32 9.30 12.03 -2.05
C PRO A 32 10.61 12.53 -1.40
N GLY A 33 11.27 13.49 -2.05
CA GLY A 33 12.48 14.13 -1.53
C GLY A 33 13.77 13.33 -1.69
N THR A 34 14.78 13.63 -0.88
CA THR A 34 16.13 13.03 -0.93
C THR A 34 16.62 12.47 0.41
N ALA A 35 15.93 12.76 1.52
CA ALA A 35 16.24 12.24 2.86
C ALA A 35 15.97 10.73 3.00
N ASP A 36 16.39 10.06 4.06
CA ASP A 36 16.16 8.61 4.24
C ASP A 36 14.66 8.23 4.02
N PRO A 37 14.35 7.29 3.10
CA PRO A 37 12.98 6.85 2.90
C PRO A 37 12.39 6.14 4.12
N ILE A 38 13.21 5.61 5.05
CA ILE A 38 12.74 5.04 6.32
C ILE A 38 12.59 6.16 7.35
N SER A 39 11.45 6.84 7.28
CA SER A 39 11.10 7.94 8.17
C SER A 39 9.59 8.04 8.35
N ALA A 40 9.14 8.87 9.30
CA ALA A 40 7.70 9.11 9.53
C ALA A 40 6.99 9.68 8.29
N ASP A 41 7.72 10.39 7.44
CA ASP A 41 7.19 10.97 6.20
C ASP A 41 6.74 9.91 5.20
N ALA A 42 7.26 8.68 5.30
CA ALA A 42 6.81 7.56 4.50
C ALA A 42 5.30 7.29 4.68
N CYS A 43 4.77 7.43 5.90
CA CYS A 43 3.37 7.14 6.20
C CYS A 43 2.43 8.34 5.98
N ARG A 44 2.88 9.48 5.42
CA ARG A 44 2.00 10.66 5.24
C ARG A 44 1.10 10.59 4.01
N ALA A 45 1.37 9.67 3.09
CA ALA A 45 0.63 9.57 1.85
C ALA A 45 -0.76 8.93 2.06
N SER A 46 -1.66 9.16 1.11
CA SER A 46 -2.83 8.32 0.90
C SER A 46 -2.75 7.71 -0.48
N THR A 47 -3.03 6.42 -0.59
CA THR A 47 -2.98 5.71 -1.86
C THR A 47 -4.40 5.51 -2.39
N PRO A 48 -4.74 6.12 -3.54
CA PRO A 48 -6.03 5.92 -4.18
C PRO A 48 -6.05 4.58 -4.93
N ILE A 49 -6.89 3.64 -4.49
CA ILE A 49 -6.98 2.30 -5.08
C ILE A 49 -8.30 2.07 -5.80
N PHE A 50 -8.22 1.47 -6.99
CA PHE A 50 -9.36 0.89 -7.69
C PHE A 50 -9.06 -0.58 -8.03
N ASP A 51 -9.86 -1.52 -7.51
CA ASP A 51 -9.61 -2.96 -7.66
C ASP A 51 -10.39 -3.62 -8.81
N GLY A 52 -10.93 -2.81 -9.72
CA GLY A 52 -11.84 -3.28 -10.78
C GLY A 52 -13.31 -3.27 -10.37
N ARG A 53 -13.61 -3.26 -9.06
CA ARG A 53 -14.97 -3.31 -8.52
C ARG A 53 -15.30 -2.12 -7.61
N MET A 54 -14.36 -1.70 -6.77
CA MET A 54 -14.52 -0.64 -5.79
C MET A 54 -13.36 0.36 -5.83
N ARG A 55 -13.68 1.61 -5.51
CA ARG A 55 -12.75 2.70 -5.27
C ARG A 55 -12.64 2.95 -3.78
N TYR A 56 -11.43 2.97 -3.26
CA TYR A 56 -11.15 3.25 -1.84
C TYR A 56 -9.77 3.86 -1.66
N ASP A 57 -9.62 4.72 -0.66
CA ASP A 57 -8.33 5.24 -0.24
C ASP A 57 -7.78 4.39 0.90
N LEU A 58 -6.49 4.07 0.80
CA LEU A 58 -5.70 3.62 1.94
C LEU A 58 -5.00 4.84 2.52
N LYS A 59 -5.25 5.12 3.81
CA LYS A 59 -4.58 6.18 4.54
C LYS A 59 -3.59 5.55 5.51
N PHE A 60 -2.44 6.17 5.62
CA PHE A 60 -1.36 5.70 6.48
C PHE A 60 -1.12 6.70 7.60
N GLU A 61 -0.64 6.21 8.73
CA GLU A 61 -0.17 7.03 9.84
C GLU A 61 1.05 6.39 10.46
N PHE A 62 2.09 7.17 10.71
CA PHE A 62 3.32 6.63 11.28
C PHE A 62 3.10 6.14 12.71
N LYS A 63 3.54 4.90 13.01
CA LYS A 63 3.52 4.36 14.37
C LYS A 63 4.91 4.33 14.99
N ARG A 64 5.86 3.69 14.29
CA ARG A 64 7.21 3.42 14.80
C ARG A 64 8.14 2.96 13.68
N ILE A 65 9.42 2.86 14.00
CA ILE A 65 10.41 2.10 13.21
C ILE A 65 10.72 0.82 13.99
N GLU A 66 10.80 -0.30 13.30
CA GLU A 66 11.04 -1.61 13.88
C GLU A 66 12.04 -2.39 13.03
N THR A 67 12.97 -3.12 13.65
CA THR A 67 13.87 -4.00 12.89
C THR A 67 13.15 -5.29 12.53
N VAL A 68 13.13 -5.60 11.23
CA VAL A 68 12.56 -6.85 10.71
C VAL A 68 13.65 -7.69 10.06
N LYS A 69 13.41 -9.00 10.00
CA LYS A 69 14.35 -9.96 9.43
C LYS A 69 13.60 -11.04 8.66
N ALA A 70 13.93 -11.17 7.38
CA ALA A 70 13.51 -12.31 6.57
C ALA A 70 14.37 -13.54 6.89
N GLU A 71 13.87 -14.74 6.57
CA GLU A 71 14.71 -15.94 6.58
C GLU A 71 15.86 -15.82 5.57
N LYS A 72 15.62 -15.15 4.43
CA LYS A 72 16.63 -14.84 3.42
C LYS A 72 16.49 -13.41 2.89
N GLY A 73 17.61 -12.72 2.77
CA GLY A 73 17.68 -11.38 2.20
C GLY A 73 17.63 -10.28 3.25
N TYR A 74 16.55 -9.49 3.27
CA TYR A 74 16.48 -8.27 4.08
C TYR A 74 16.57 -8.52 5.59
N HIS A 75 17.41 -7.73 6.24
CA HIS A 75 17.50 -7.58 7.68
C HIS A 75 17.82 -6.12 7.97
N GLY A 76 16.88 -5.40 8.58
CA GLY A 76 17.03 -3.96 8.74
C GLY A 76 15.75 -3.26 9.20
N PRO A 77 15.76 -1.92 9.20
CA PRO A 77 14.65 -1.13 9.71
C PRO A 77 13.47 -1.08 8.74
N ALA A 78 12.29 -1.41 9.24
CA ALA A 78 11.01 -1.16 8.58
C ALA A 78 10.30 0.03 9.22
N VAL A 79 9.64 0.85 8.41
CA VAL A 79 8.69 1.82 8.92
C VAL A 79 7.33 1.14 9.13
N VAL A 80 6.76 1.27 10.31
CA VAL A 80 5.45 0.72 10.64
C VAL A 80 4.40 1.81 10.51
N CYS A 81 3.47 1.63 9.59
CA CYS A 81 2.33 2.51 9.42
C CYS A 81 1.05 1.83 9.92
N ALA A 82 0.19 2.57 10.61
CA ALA A 82 -1.22 2.23 10.74
C ALA A 82 -1.89 2.35 9.36
N LEU A 83 -2.83 1.46 9.06
CA LEU A 83 -3.59 1.46 7.81
C LEU A 83 -5.06 1.75 8.10
N TYR A 84 -5.66 2.69 7.38
CA TYR A 84 -7.08 2.99 7.46
C TYR A 84 -7.74 2.85 6.10
N PHE A 85 -8.83 2.09 6.07
CA PHE A 85 -9.63 1.85 4.88
C PHE A 85 -10.74 2.89 4.76
N ALA A 86 -10.71 3.70 3.69
CA ALA A 86 -11.71 4.72 3.39
C ALA A 86 -12.40 4.42 2.05
N PRO A 87 -13.51 3.67 2.03
CA PRO A 87 -14.20 3.34 0.79
C PRO A 87 -14.95 4.54 0.22
N ILE A 88 -15.00 4.63 -1.12
CA ILE A 88 -15.60 5.75 -1.85
C ILE A 88 -16.75 5.26 -2.74
N SER A 89 -16.56 4.21 -3.53
CA SER A 89 -17.61 3.67 -4.41
C SER A 89 -17.40 2.20 -4.76
N GLY A 90 -18.40 1.57 -5.38
CA GLY A 90 -18.36 0.19 -5.85
C GLY A 90 -18.56 -0.86 -4.74
N TYR A 91 -18.99 -0.42 -3.55
CA TYR A 91 -19.31 -1.26 -2.40
C TYR A 91 -20.77 -1.10 -1.97
N ILE A 92 -21.24 -2.05 -1.16
CA ILE A 92 -22.57 -2.02 -0.54
C ILE A 92 -22.36 -1.57 0.90
N ALA A 93 -22.99 -0.47 1.29
CA ALA A 93 -22.74 0.18 2.58
C ALA A 93 -23.06 -0.73 3.78
N ASP A 94 -24.09 -1.57 3.65
CA ASP A 94 -24.53 -2.46 4.71
C ASP A 94 -23.77 -3.77 4.82
N ARG A 95 -22.84 -4.04 3.90
CA ARG A 95 -22.02 -5.25 3.95
C ARG A 95 -21.14 -5.25 5.20
N THR A 96 -21.32 -6.25 6.07
CA THR A 96 -20.63 -6.38 7.37
C THR A 96 -19.11 -6.21 7.26
N ALA A 97 -18.49 -6.82 6.24
CA ALA A 97 -17.05 -6.70 6.00
C ALA A 97 -16.59 -5.25 5.78
N ILE A 98 -17.39 -4.42 5.10
CA ILE A 98 -17.06 -3.01 4.87
C ILE A 98 -17.16 -2.23 6.18
N LYS A 99 -18.27 -2.38 6.90
CA LYS A 99 -18.48 -1.73 8.21
C LYS A 99 -17.36 -2.10 9.20
N TYR A 100 -16.93 -3.35 9.17
CA TYR A 100 -15.82 -3.83 9.97
C TYR A 100 -14.51 -3.12 9.60
N LEU A 101 -14.11 -3.14 8.33
CA LEU A 101 -12.86 -2.54 7.85
C LEU A 101 -12.79 -1.03 8.10
N ILE A 102 -13.90 -0.30 7.93
CA ILE A 102 -13.97 1.15 8.21
C ILE A 102 -13.66 1.46 9.68
N ARG A 103 -14.10 0.58 10.59
CA ARG A 103 -13.94 0.74 12.04
C ARG A 103 -12.58 0.26 12.56
N GLN A 104 -11.85 -0.54 11.79
CA GLN A 104 -10.55 -1.05 12.23
C GLN A 104 -9.54 0.09 12.38
N ARG A 105 -8.86 0.10 13.53
CA ARG A 105 -7.77 1.03 13.85
C ARG A 105 -6.43 0.35 14.09
N ASP A 106 -6.43 -0.98 14.17
CA ASP A 106 -5.25 -1.79 14.52
C ASP A 106 -4.70 -2.57 13.32
N MET A 107 -4.98 -2.12 12.10
CA MET A 107 -4.29 -2.62 10.90
C MET A 107 -2.92 -1.98 10.80
N GLU A 108 -1.88 -2.79 10.63
CA GLU A 108 -0.49 -2.33 10.52
C GLU A 108 0.18 -2.90 9.27
N VAL A 109 1.07 -2.10 8.68
CA VAL A 109 1.98 -2.51 7.61
C VAL A 109 3.40 -2.11 7.98
N TRP A 110 4.34 -3.05 7.82
CA TRP A 110 5.77 -2.82 7.92
C TRP A 110 6.29 -2.65 6.50
N LEU A 111 6.81 -1.48 6.19
CA LEU A 111 7.34 -1.15 4.88
C LEU A 111 8.86 -1.13 4.91
N VAL A 112 9.50 -1.84 3.99
CA VAL A 112 10.96 -1.93 3.84
C VAL A 112 11.39 -1.35 2.50
N PRO A 113 12.61 -0.81 2.37
CA PRO A 113 13.06 -0.16 1.16
C PRO A 113 13.52 -1.17 0.10
N ILE A 114 13.19 -0.90 -1.16
CA ILE A 114 13.83 -1.56 -2.29
C ILE A 114 15.21 -0.94 -2.50
N ALA A 115 16.27 -1.77 -2.47
CA ALA A 115 17.65 -1.33 -2.60
C ALA A 115 17.87 -0.44 -3.84
N GLY A 116 18.55 0.69 -3.65
CA GLY A 116 18.85 1.66 -4.72
C GLY A 116 17.67 2.54 -5.15
N THR A 117 16.51 2.47 -4.47
CA THR A 117 15.33 3.28 -4.78
C THR A 117 14.79 4.01 -3.55
N ARG A 118 13.81 4.90 -3.78
CA ARG A 118 13.00 5.53 -2.72
C ARG A 118 11.60 4.91 -2.60
N VAL A 119 11.47 3.64 -2.97
CA VAL A 119 10.21 2.91 -2.93
C VAL A 119 10.26 1.95 -1.76
N LEU A 120 9.25 2.03 -0.90
CA LEU A 120 9.03 1.07 0.15
C LEU A 120 7.94 0.08 -0.25
N VAL A 121 8.03 -1.14 0.25
CA VAL A 121 7.09 -2.22 -0.04
C VAL A 121 6.72 -2.98 1.22
N PRO A 122 5.54 -3.62 1.28
CA PRO A 122 5.11 -4.37 2.46
C PRO A 122 6.01 -5.57 2.69
N PHE A 123 6.67 -5.58 3.84
CA PHE A 123 7.35 -6.73 4.40
C PHE A 123 6.40 -7.59 5.21
N LYS A 124 5.54 -6.93 5.99
CA LYS A 124 4.53 -7.56 6.85
C LYS A 124 3.26 -6.74 6.86
N ILE A 125 2.13 -7.41 6.89
CA ILE A 125 0.80 -6.81 7.07
C ILE A 125 0.11 -7.58 8.18
N LYS A 126 -0.48 -6.86 9.13
CA LYS A 126 -1.31 -7.41 10.20
C LYS A 126 -2.68 -6.77 10.12
N ILE A 127 -3.71 -7.59 9.93
CA ILE A 127 -5.10 -7.15 9.89
C ILE A 127 -5.87 -7.94 10.95
N PRO A 128 -6.46 -7.28 11.96
CA PRO A 128 -7.39 -7.92 12.87
C PRO A 128 -8.60 -8.42 12.07
N THR A 129 -9.01 -9.65 12.34
CA THR A 129 -10.24 -10.25 11.82
C THR A 129 -11.07 -10.78 13.00
N PRO A 130 -12.38 -11.04 12.83
CA PRO A 130 -13.20 -11.62 13.90
C PRO A 130 -12.68 -12.96 14.46
N LEU A 131 -11.86 -13.70 13.70
CA LEU A 131 -11.29 -14.99 14.09
C LEU A 131 -9.89 -14.87 14.72
N GLY A 132 -9.29 -13.68 14.72
CA GLY A 132 -7.91 -13.46 15.13
C GLY A 132 -7.14 -12.57 14.15
N ASN A 133 -5.83 -12.44 14.34
CA ASN A 133 -5.01 -11.62 13.43
C ASN A 133 -4.65 -12.40 12.16
N ALA A 134 -5.06 -11.88 11.01
CA ALA A 134 -4.49 -12.29 9.74
C ALA A 134 -3.13 -11.60 9.56
N VAL A 135 -2.08 -12.38 9.34
CA VAL A 135 -0.72 -11.88 9.14
C VAL A 135 -0.19 -12.39 7.81
N LEU A 136 0.26 -11.46 6.96
CA LEU A 136 1.05 -11.75 5.77
C LEU A 136 2.47 -11.25 6.04
N GLU A 137 3.47 -12.12 5.92
CA GLU A 137 4.87 -11.78 6.22
C GLU A 137 5.79 -12.39 5.16
N ALA A 138 6.76 -11.61 4.69
CA ALA A 138 7.72 -12.04 3.70
C ALA A 138 8.74 -13.01 4.32
N THR A 139 8.76 -14.26 3.85
CA THR A 139 9.78 -15.24 4.25
C THR A 139 11.14 -14.93 3.61
N GLN A 140 11.12 -14.34 2.40
CA GLN A 140 12.32 -13.91 1.69
C GLN A 140 12.11 -12.53 1.08
N PHE A 141 13.15 -11.69 1.16
CA PHE A 141 13.13 -10.37 0.56
C PHE A 141 14.50 -10.04 -0.04
N ASN A 142 14.64 -10.23 -1.35
CA ASN A 142 15.89 -9.99 -2.05
C ASN A 142 15.69 -8.85 -3.06
N THR A 143 16.42 -7.77 -2.88
CA THR A 143 16.44 -6.65 -3.84
C THR A 143 17.88 -6.35 -4.21
N GLN A 144 18.11 -6.03 -5.48
CA GLN A 144 19.40 -5.59 -5.99
C GLN A 144 19.22 -4.22 -6.60
N ALA A 145 20.10 -3.29 -6.25
CA ALA A 145 20.16 -2.02 -6.96
C ALA A 145 20.58 -2.30 -8.40
N SER A 146 19.74 -1.96 -9.37
CA SER A 146 20.20 -1.95 -10.76
C SER A 146 21.23 -0.83 -10.92
N PRO A 147 22.34 -1.06 -11.65
CA PRO A 147 23.28 0.00 -11.99
C PRO A 147 22.51 1.14 -12.66
N ALA A 148 22.78 2.39 -12.25
CA ALA A 148 22.19 3.54 -12.91
C ALA A 148 22.59 3.53 -14.39
N VAL A 149 21.62 3.53 -15.30
CA VAL A 149 21.89 3.79 -16.72
C VAL A 149 22.48 5.20 -16.79
N PRO A 150 23.73 5.40 -17.27
CA PRO A 150 24.27 6.74 -17.41
C PRO A 150 23.32 7.57 -18.27
N LYS A 151 22.92 8.75 -17.77
CA LYS A 151 22.15 9.72 -18.56
C LYS A 151 22.90 9.94 -19.87
N ALA A 152 22.30 9.54 -20.99
CA ALA A 152 22.84 9.86 -22.31
C ALA A 152 23.03 11.38 -22.37
N THR A 153 24.27 11.83 -22.47
CA THR A 153 24.59 13.22 -22.78
C THR A 153 24.01 13.49 -24.16
N ALA A 154 22.92 14.25 -24.20
CA ALA A 154 22.39 14.78 -25.45
C ALA A 154 23.49 15.64 -26.09
N LYS A 155 24.11 15.12 -27.16
CA LYS A 155 25.01 15.91 -27.99
C LYS A 155 24.14 16.88 -28.79
N THR A 156 24.23 18.16 -28.48
CA THR A 156 23.74 19.26 -29.32
C THR A 156 24.60 19.28 -30.59
N GLN A 157 23.97 19.13 -31.76
CA GLN A 157 24.51 19.54 -33.06
C GLN A 157 23.89 20.87 -33.44
#